data_AF-A0A2N0B4Z8-F1
#
_entry.id   AF-A0A2N0B4Z8-F1
#
_cell.length_a   1.000
_cell.length_b   1.000
_cell.length_c   1.000
_cell.angle_alpha   90.00
_cell.angle_beta   90.00
_cell.angle_gamma   90.00
#
_symmetry.space_group_name_H-M   'P 1'
#
loop_
_entity.id
_entity.type
_entity.pdbx_description
1 polymer ?
#
loop_
_entity_poly.entity_id
_entity_poly.type
_entity_poly.pdbx_seq_one_letter_code
_entity_poly.pdbx_strand_id
1 'polypeptide(L)' 'MKASEITVSENTTLKEALASLDRVALGIVFVVDQNRKLLGALSDGDVRRSLLNGAVLSDP' A
#
# COMPACT_ATOMS: atom_id res chain seq x y z
N MET A 1 -2.31 -1.58 -17.73
CA MET A 1 -1.92 -1.42 -16.32
C MET A 1 -0.41 -1.44 -16.24
N LYS A 2 0.20 -0.34 -15.79
CA LYS A 2 1.65 -0.19 -15.66
C LYS A 2 2.08 -0.62 -14.27
N ALA A 3 3.30 -1.15 -14.12
CA ALA A 3 3.84 -1.51 -12.81
C ALA A 3 3.80 -0.34 -11.81
N SER A 4 3.97 0.90 -12.29
CA SER A 4 3.87 2.11 -11.48
C SER A 4 2.47 2.38 -10.90
N GLU A 5 1.41 1.83 -11.51
CA GLU A 5 0.02 2.03 -11.06
C GLU A 5 -0.35 1.07 -9.92
N ILE A 6 0.43 0.00 -9.73
CA ILE A 6 0.14 -1.06 -8.77
C ILE A 6 1.23 -1.19 -7.70
N THR A 7 2.19 -0.27 -7.65
CA THR A 7 3.29 -0.29 -6.68
C THR A 7 3.32 0.97 -5.84
N VAL A 8 3.65 0.84 -4.55
CA VAL A 8 3.91 1.93 -3.61
C VAL A 8 5.30 1.75 -2.98
N SER A 9 5.90 2.83 -2.46
CA SER A 9 7.16 2.76 -1.70
C SER A 9 6.91 2.22 -0.28
N GLU A 10 7.88 1.55 0.32
CA GLU A 10 7.84 1.17 1.76
C GLU A 10 7.71 2.34 2.74
N ASN A 11 7.94 3.58 2.30
CA ASN A 11 7.74 4.79 3.11
C ASN A 11 6.40 5.49 2.83
N THR A 12 5.54 4.88 2.02
CA THR A 12 4.22 5.42 1.66
C THR A 12 3.30 5.28 2.86
N THR A 13 2.59 6.34 3.22
CA THR A 13 1.66 6.27 4.35
C THR A 13 0.47 5.35 4.06
N LEU A 14 -0.16 4.80 5.09
CA LEU A 14 -1.41 4.03 4.96
C LEU A 14 -2.48 4.80 4.18
N LYS A 15 -2.57 6.13 4.34
CA LYS A 15 -3.49 6.98 3.58
C LYS A 15 -3.21 6.94 2.07
N GLU A 16 -1.96 7.07 1.68
CA GLU A 16 -1.55 7.06 0.28
C GLU A 16 -1.69 5.66 -0.33
N ALA A 17 -1.37 4.62 0.45
CA ALA A 17 -1.60 3.23 0.07
C ALA A 17 -3.09 2.95 -0.18
N LEU A 18 -3.99 3.43 0.70
CA LEU A 18 -5.44 3.36 0.50
C LEU A 18 -5.89 4.10 -0.76
N ALA A 19 -5.36 5.30 -1.01
CA ALA A 19 -5.68 6.05 -2.24
C ALA A 19 -5.20 5.33 -3.51
N SER A 20 -4.12 4.55 -3.40
CA SER A 20 -3.66 3.67 -4.47
C SER A 20 -4.64 2.49 -4.64
N LEU A 21 -4.96 1.77 -3.55
CA LEU A 21 -5.92 0.66 -3.53
C LEU A 21 -7.30 1.04 -4.10
N ASP A 22 -7.82 2.22 -3.78
CA ASP A 22 -9.10 2.71 -4.33
C ASP A 22 -9.03 2.92 -5.86
N ARG A 23 -7.88 3.40 -6.35
CA ARG A 23 -7.66 3.66 -7.78
C ARG A 23 -7.49 2.37 -8.57
N VAL A 24 -6.79 1.39 -8.00
CA VAL A 24 -6.62 0.07 -8.63
C VAL A 24 -7.69 -0.88 -8.11
N ALA A 25 -8.67 -1.19 -8.96
CA ALA A 25 -9.77 -2.14 -8.67
C ALA A 25 -9.31 -3.61 -8.49
N LEU A 26 -8.08 -3.85 -8.04
CA LEU A 26 -7.47 -5.14 -7.73
C LEU A 26 -7.54 -5.48 -6.22
N GLY A 27 -7.77 -4.50 -5.34
CA GLY A 27 -7.77 -4.72 -3.88
C GLY A 27 -6.40 -5.05 -3.29
N ILE A 28 -5.33 -4.84 -4.07
CA ILE A 28 -3.94 -5.10 -3.67
C ILE A 28 -2.99 -4.12 -4.36
N VAL A 29 -1.96 -3.69 -3.64
CA VAL A 29 -0.79 -2.96 -4.15
C VAL A 29 0.50 -3.63 -3.71
N PHE A 30 1.57 -3.46 -4.47
CA PHE A 30 2.87 -4.05 -4.21
C PHE A 30 3.83 -3.03 -3.59
N VAL A 31 4.46 -3.39 -2.48
CA VAL A 31 5.42 -2.52 -1.80
C VAL A 31 6.81 -2.77 -2.37
N VAL A 32 7.50 -1.70 -2.77
CA VAL A 32 8.86 -1.75 -3.35
C VAL A 32 9.84 -0.84 -2.62
N ASP A 33 11.12 -1.21 -2.64
CA ASP A 33 12.22 -0.37 -2.17
C ASP A 33 12.60 0.73 -3.20
N GLN A 34 13.59 1.56 -2.86
CA GLN A 34 14.12 2.60 -3.76
C GLN A 34 14.72 2.07 -5.08
N ASN A 35 15.15 0.80 -5.11
CA ASN A 35 15.70 0.13 -6.29
C ASN A 35 14.60 -0.60 -7.09
N ARG A 36 13.32 -0.38 -6.77
CA ARG A 36 12.15 -1.05 -7.36
C ARG A 36 12.14 -2.56 -7.14
N LYS A 37 12.85 -3.05 -6.11
CA LYS A 37 12.78 -4.44 -5.68
C LYS A 37 11.48 -4.66 -4.91
N LEU A 38 10.77 -5.73 -5.24
CA LEU A 38 9.56 -6.14 -4.52
C LEU A 38 9.91 -6.55 -3.08
N LEU A 39 9.24 -5.92 -2.12
CA LEU A 39 9.35 -6.22 -0.69
C LEU A 39 8.14 -7.01 -0.18
N GLY A 40 6.95 -6.72 -0.71
CA GLY A 40 5.72 -7.38 -0.29
C GLY A 40 4.49 -6.87 -1.01
N ALA A 41 3.32 -7.18 -0.47
CA ALA A 41 2.04 -6.70 -0.96
C ALA A 41 1.16 -6.27 0.21
N LEU A 42 0.25 -5.35 -0.07
CA LEU A 42 -0.66 -4.74 0.89
C LEU A 42 -2.07 -4.73 0.29
N SER A 43 -3.05 -5.22 1.05
CA SER A 43 -4.47 -5.23 0.68
C SER A 43 -5.29 -4.33 1.60
N ASP A 44 -6.54 -4.04 1.22
CA ASP A 44 -7.51 -3.35 2.10
C ASP A 44 -7.68 -4.05 3.44
N GLY A 45 -7.60 -5.39 3.44
CA GLY A 45 -7.68 -6.21 4.65
C GLY A 45 -6.51 -6.00 5.59
N ASP A 46 -5.32 -5.75 5.06
CA ASP A 46 -4.13 -5.46 5.86
C ASP A 46 -4.23 -4.06 6.48
N VAL A 47 -4.55 -3.05 5.67
CA VAL A 47 -4.72 -1.67 6.18
C VAL A 47 -5.81 -1.61 7.24
N ARG A 48 -6.98 -2.20 6.98
CA ARG A 48 -8.07 -2.26 7.95
C ARG A 48 -7.65 -2.96 9.25
N ARG A 49 -6.90 -4.07 9.17
CA ARG A 49 -6.41 -4.79 10.37
C ARG A 49 -5.41 -3.95 11.15
N SER A 50 -4.49 -3.24 10.48
CA SER A 50 -3.55 -2.33 11.15
C SER A 50 -4.26 -1.19 11.85
N LEU A 51 -5.23 -0.53 11.20
CA LEU A 51 -6.02 0.54 11.81
C LEU A 51 -6.83 0.05 13.03
N LEU A 52 -7.42 -1.15 12.95
CA LEU A 52 -8.11 -1.76 14.10
C LEU A 52 -7.15 -2.09 15.26
N ASN A 53 -5.86 -2.27 14.97
CA ASN A 53 -4.80 -2.53 15.95
C ASN A 53 -4.08 -1.26 16.41
N GLY A 54 -4.61 -0.07 16.10
CA GLY A 54 -4.12 1.21 16.62
C GLY A 54 -3.12 1.95 15.73
N ALA A 55 -2.86 1.46 14.50
CA ALA A 55 -2.14 2.26 13.51
C ALA A 55 -2.97 3.50 13.14
N VAL A 56 -2.30 4.56 12.72
CA VAL A 56 -2.90 5.79 12.20
C VAL A 56 -2.60 5.97 10.73
N LEU A 57 -3.41 6.79 10.04
CA LEU A 57 -3.30 6.98 8.59
C LEU A 57 -1.96 7.58 8.12
N SER A 58 -1.20 8.19 9.03
CA SER A 58 0.14 8.74 8.78
C SER A 58 1.26 7.72 9.00
N ASP A 59 0.96 6.53 9.51
CA ASP A 59 1.96 5.47 9.65
C ASP A 59 2.39 4.94 8.27
N PRO A 60 3.64 4.50 8.13
CA PRO A 60 4.13 3.81 6.93
C PRO A 60 3.54 2.39 6.78
#